data_AF-A0A2M7CEE2-F1
#
_entry.id   AF-A0A2M7CEE2-F1
#
_cell.length_a   1.000
_cell.length_b   1.000
_cell.length_c   1.000
_cell.angle_alpha   90.00
_cell.angle_beta   90.00
_cell.angle_gamma   90.00
#
_symmetry.space_group_name_H-M   'P 1'
#
loop_
_entity.id
_entity.type
_entity.pdbx_description
1 polymer ?
#
loop_
_entity_poly.entity_id
_entity_poly.type
_entity_poly.pdbx_seq_one_letter_code
_entity_poly.pdbx_strand_id
1 'polypeptide(L)'
;MTPTRLKYDGKLSPDLEFHILFRNLLRRISLLSYFHCGEELNLDFKGLIEEAKDVKVQKENLRWVDWERYSNRQETKMKMGGFIGSVTFTGNFKEFLPFLILGEYIHVGKGTSFGLGKYKILRD
;
A
#
# COMPACT_ATOMS: atom_id res chain seq x y z
N MET A 1 10.59 -8.84 1.25
CA MET A 1 9.23 -8.44 0.84
C MET A 1 8.26 -9.14 1.77
N THR A 2 7.17 -8.50 2.20
CA THR A 2 6.19 -9.08 3.14
C THR A 2 4.77 -9.03 2.56
N PRO A 3 3.82 -9.85 3.04
CA PRO A 3 2.44 -9.83 2.54
C PRO A 3 1.84 -8.42 2.58
N THR A 4 1.21 -8.01 1.49
CA THR A 4 0.62 -6.68 1.36
C THR A 4 -0.90 -6.76 1.38
N ARG A 5 -1.53 -5.88 2.15
CA ARG A 5 -2.96 -5.89 2.43
C ARG A 5 -3.55 -4.54 2.15
N LEU A 6 -4.10 -4.35 0.96
CA LEU A 6 -4.68 -3.08 0.58
C LEU A 6 -6.19 -3.13 0.77
N LYS A 7 -6.74 -1.98 1.17
CA LYS A 7 -8.18 -1.80 1.25
C LYS A 7 -8.68 -0.87 0.15
N TYR A 8 -9.79 -1.24 -0.45
CA TYR A 8 -10.58 -0.40 -1.34
C TYR A 8 -12.06 -0.64 -1.03
N ASP A 9 -12.85 0.44 -1.00
CA ASP A 9 -14.28 0.40 -0.63
C ASP A 9 -14.59 -0.41 0.65
N GLY A 10 -13.80 -0.15 1.71
CA GLY A 10 -13.93 -0.82 3.01
C GLY A 10 -13.41 -2.27 3.09
N LYS A 11 -13.27 -2.96 1.95
CA LYS A 11 -12.89 -4.37 1.83
C LYS A 11 -11.41 -4.54 1.50
N LEU A 12 -10.87 -5.74 1.74
CA LEU A 12 -9.55 -6.08 1.20
C LEU A 12 -9.69 -6.30 -0.31
N SER A 13 -8.86 -5.63 -1.10
CA SER A 13 -8.86 -5.78 -2.55
C SER A 13 -7.98 -6.97 -2.94
N PRO A 14 -8.51 -8.01 -3.61
CA PRO A 14 -7.69 -9.07 -4.19
C PRO A 14 -6.97 -8.57 -5.46
N ASP A 15 -7.62 -7.71 -6.23
CA ASP A 15 -7.09 -7.15 -7.48
C ASP A 15 -6.32 -5.85 -7.19
N LEU A 16 -5.18 -5.67 -7.85
CA LEU A 16 -4.29 -4.55 -7.59
C LEU A 16 -4.28 -3.53 -8.73
N GLU A 17 -5.13 -2.52 -8.62
CA GLU A 17 -5.00 -1.30 -9.42
C GLU A 17 -4.03 -0.30 -8.76
N PHE A 18 -3.33 0.52 -9.57
CA PHE A 18 -2.33 1.45 -9.05
C PHE A 18 -2.92 2.48 -8.07
N HIS A 19 -4.09 3.04 -8.39
CA HIS A 19 -4.77 3.99 -7.47
C HIS A 19 -5.10 3.36 -6.11
N ILE A 20 -5.31 2.04 -6.02
CA ILE A 20 -5.56 1.35 -4.75
C ILE A 20 -4.29 1.32 -3.90
N LEU A 21 -3.14 0.98 -4.52
CA LEU A 21 -1.82 1.06 -3.87
C LEU A 21 -1.57 2.49 -3.39
N PHE A 22 -1.73 3.45 -4.29
CA PHE A 22 -1.39 4.84 -4.04
C PHE A 22 -2.30 5.49 -2.99
N ARG A 23 -3.61 5.19 -2.96
CA ARG A 23 -4.53 5.62 -1.91
C ARG A 23 -4.12 5.13 -0.52
N ASN A 24 -3.74 3.87 -0.41
CA ASN A 24 -3.31 3.29 0.86
C ASN A 24 -1.97 3.89 1.30
N LEU A 25 -1.09 4.22 0.36
CA LEU A 25 0.19 4.87 0.63
C LEU A 25 0.01 6.33 1.07
N LEU A 26 -0.72 7.15 0.30
CA LEU A 26 -1.03 8.54 0.65
C LEU A 26 -1.67 8.66 2.03
N ARG A 27 -2.66 7.81 2.33
CA ARG A 27 -3.28 7.78 3.65
C ARG A 27 -2.25 7.51 4.75
N ARG A 28 -1.33 6.59 4.52
CA ARG A 28 -0.29 6.28 5.50
C ARG A 28 0.68 7.44 5.69
N ILE A 29 1.15 8.06 4.60
CA ILE A 29 2.08 9.19 4.65
C ILE A 29 1.41 10.36 5.39
N SER A 30 0.15 10.67 5.09
CA SER A 30 -0.65 11.69 5.79
C SER A 30 -0.74 11.42 7.29
N LEU A 31 -1.08 10.20 7.70
CA LEU A 31 -1.16 9.85 9.12
C LEU A 31 0.20 9.90 9.82
N LEU A 32 1.27 9.46 9.17
CA LEU A 32 2.62 9.53 9.75
C LEU A 32 3.07 10.98 9.92
N SER A 33 2.83 11.83 8.92
CA SER A 33 3.12 13.26 8.98
C SER A 33 2.38 13.92 10.14
N TYR A 34 1.07 13.69 10.23
CA TYR A 34 0.23 14.28 11.27
C TYR A 34 0.67 13.85 12.68
N PHE A 35 0.80 12.54 12.92
CA PHE A 35 1.04 12.02 14.28
C PHE A 35 2.51 12.06 14.73
N HIS A 36 3.47 12.12 13.81
CA HIS A 36 4.90 12.02 14.14
C HIS A 36 5.73 13.20 13.68
N CYS A 37 5.19 14.07 12.82
CA CYS A 37 5.87 15.30 12.39
C CYS A 37 5.10 16.57 12.82
N GLY A 38 3.85 16.45 13.29
CA GLY A 38 3.03 17.59 13.66
C GLY A 38 2.53 18.41 12.46
N GLU A 39 2.60 17.82 11.26
CA GLU A 39 2.32 18.50 9.99
C GLU A 39 1.18 17.80 9.25
N GLU A 40 0.18 18.58 8.84
CA GLU A 40 -0.83 18.12 7.88
C GLU A 40 -0.29 18.26 6.46
N LEU A 41 -0.39 17.18 5.67
CA LEU A 41 0.00 17.25 4.27
C LEU A 41 -1.00 18.11 3.49
N ASN A 42 -0.57 19.29 3.07
CA ASN A 42 -1.33 20.14 2.16
C ASN A 42 -1.08 19.70 0.70
N LEU A 43 -1.85 18.71 0.24
CA LEU A 43 -1.77 18.13 -1.10
C LEU A 43 -3.18 18.04 -1.70
N ASP A 44 -3.30 18.09 -3.04
CA ASP A 44 -4.54 17.70 -3.71
C ASP A 44 -4.68 16.17 -3.75
N PHE A 45 -5.13 15.59 -2.63
CA PHE A 45 -5.36 14.15 -2.54
C PHE A 45 -6.33 13.64 -3.59
N LYS A 46 -7.32 14.45 -4.00
CA LYS A 46 -8.34 14.02 -4.94
C LYS A 46 -7.77 13.98 -6.35
N GLY A 47 -7.08 15.04 -6.78
CA GLY A 47 -6.40 15.12 -8.08
C GLY A 47 -5.36 14.02 -8.24
N LEU A 48 -4.45 13.88 -7.26
CA LEU A 48 -3.42 12.85 -7.25
C LEU A 48 -3.98 11.42 -7.38
N ILE A 49 -5.13 11.17 -6.75
CA ILE A 49 -5.81 9.87 -6.83
C ILE A 49 -6.53 9.65 -8.15
N GLU A 50 -7.07 10.72 -8.75
CA GLU A 50 -7.69 10.65 -10.06
C GLU A 50 -6.65 10.33 -11.13
N GLU A 51 -5.53 11.03 -11.13
CA GLU A 51 -4.39 10.77 -12.03
C GLU A 51 -3.81 9.36 -11.85
N ALA A 52 -3.79 8.86 -10.61
CA ALA A 52 -3.33 7.50 -10.34
C ALA A 52 -4.21 6.41 -11.00
N LYS A 53 -5.44 6.73 -11.44
CA LYS A 53 -6.27 5.78 -12.21
C LYS A 53 -5.78 5.59 -13.64
N ASP A 54 -5.03 6.53 -14.20
CA ASP A 54 -4.49 6.44 -15.56
C ASP A 54 -3.29 5.49 -15.65
N VAL A 55 -2.64 5.21 -14.51
CA VAL A 55 -1.60 4.19 -14.41
C VAL A 55 -2.23 2.81 -14.43
N LYS A 56 -1.83 1.99 -15.42
CA LYS A 56 -2.41 0.66 -15.65
C LYS A 56 -1.47 -0.46 -15.22
N VAL A 57 -2.04 -1.60 -14.90
CA VAL A 57 -1.27 -2.84 -14.70
C VAL A 57 -0.79 -3.33 -16.06
N GLN A 58 0.53 -3.47 -16.21
CA GLN A 58 1.14 -4.05 -17.40
C GLN A 58 1.36 -5.56 -17.24
N LYS A 59 1.80 -5.99 -16.05
CA LYS A 59 2.04 -7.39 -15.73
C LYS A 59 1.79 -7.64 -14.26
N GLU A 60 1.10 -8.71 -13.93
CA GLU A 60 0.82 -9.10 -12.55
C GLU A 60 1.23 -10.55 -12.31
N ASN A 61 2.04 -10.78 -11.27
CA ASN A 61 2.42 -12.11 -10.77
C ASN A 61 2.20 -12.14 -9.27
N LEU A 62 0.98 -11.81 -8.84
CA LEU A 62 0.58 -11.80 -7.44
C LEU A 62 -0.12 -13.10 -7.07
N ARG A 63 0.11 -13.55 -5.84
CA ARG A 63 -0.67 -14.62 -5.22
C ARG A 63 -1.07 -14.23 -3.81
N TRP A 64 -2.26 -14.62 -3.40
CA TRP A 64 -2.69 -14.48 -2.03
C TRP A 64 -2.01 -15.54 -1.15
N VAL A 65 -1.44 -15.12 -0.03
CA VAL A 65 -0.91 -16.03 0.98
C VAL A 65 -1.69 -15.78 2.27
N ASP A 66 -2.48 -16.77 2.68
CA ASP A 66 -3.15 -16.76 3.96
C ASP A 66 -2.22 -17.22 5.08
N TRP A 67 -2.20 -16.45 6.15
CA TRP A 67 -1.56 -16.83 7.41
C TRP A 67 -2.28 -16.15 8.57
N GLU A 68 -2.16 -16.77 9.74
CA GLU A 68 -2.83 -16.33 10.95
C GLU A 68 -1.83 -16.14 12.08
N ARG A 69 -2.14 -15.23 12.99
CA ARG A 69 -1.41 -15.04 14.24
C ARG A 69 -2.39 -15.06 15.40
N TYR A 70 -2.07 -15.77 16.47
CA TYR A 70 -2.83 -15.67 17.72
C TYR A 70 -2.50 -14.35 18.45
N SER A 71 -3.53 -13.63 18.87
CA SER A 71 -3.43 -12.39 19.62
C SER A 71 -3.79 -12.66 21.07
N ASN A 72 -2.81 -12.68 21.97
CA ASN A 72 -3.06 -12.83 23.41
C ASN A 72 -3.94 -11.69 23.95
N ARG A 73 -3.82 -10.47 23.39
CA ARG A 73 -4.63 -9.31 23.84
C ARG A 73 -6.11 -9.45 23.49
N GLN A 74 -6.43 -10.13 22.40
CA GLN A 74 -7.81 -10.29 21.90
C GLN A 74 -8.30 -11.74 22.05
N GLU A 75 -7.46 -12.61 22.62
CA GLU A 75 -7.64 -14.06 22.75
C GLU A 75 -8.16 -14.75 21.48
N THR A 76 -7.74 -14.27 20.31
CA THR A 76 -8.28 -14.74 19.02
C THR A 76 -7.22 -14.83 17.93
N LYS A 77 -7.50 -15.63 16.90
CA LYS A 77 -6.67 -15.71 15.68
C LYS A 77 -6.98 -14.53 14.76
N MET A 78 -5.94 -13.77 14.44
CA MET A 78 -5.99 -12.65 13.51
C MET A 78 -5.57 -13.10 12.11
N LYS A 79 -6.40 -12.78 11.11
CA LYS A 79 -6.03 -12.95 9.70
C LYS A 79 -4.98 -11.92 9.29
N MET A 80 -3.82 -12.41 8.90
CA MET A 80 -2.67 -11.63 8.47
C MET A 80 -2.35 -11.81 6.98
N GLY A 81 -3.12 -12.64 6.27
CA GLY A 81 -2.99 -12.88 4.84
C GLY A 81 -3.07 -11.64 3.96
N GLY A 82 -2.37 -11.68 2.84
CA GLY A 82 -2.23 -10.62 1.84
C GLY A 82 -1.54 -11.12 0.58
N PHE A 83 -1.45 -10.29 -0.45
CA PHE A 83 -0.77 -10.66 -1.69
C PHE A 83 0.76 -10.57 -1.54
N ILE A 84 1.45 -11.50 -2.19
CA ILE A 84 2.91 -11.53 -2.36
C ILE A 84 3.19 -11.76 -3.84
N GLY A 85 4.21 -11.11 -4.37
CA GLY A 85 4.66 -11.31 -5.75
C GLY A 85 5.24 -10.03 -6.33
N SER A 86 5.12 -9.90 -7.64
CA SER A 86 5.51 -8.69 -8.38
C SER A 86 4.35 -8.17 -9.22
N VAL A 87 4.33 -6.86 -9.42
CA VAL A 87 3.44 -6.16 -10.32
C VAL A 87 4.25 -5.10 -11.06
N THR A 88 4.02 -4.98 -12.36
CA THR A 88 4.58 -3.92 -13.20
C THR A 88 3.45 -3.02 -13.62
N PHE A 89 3.60 -1.73 -13.37
CA PHE A 89 2.65 -0.70 -13.79
C PHE A 89 3.23 0.10 -14.95
N THR A 90 2.35 0.65 -15.80
CA THR A 90 2.72 1.52 -16.92
C THR A 90 1.87 2.79 -16.92
N GLY A 91 2.46 3.93 -17.30
CA GLY A 91 1.82 5.25 -17.26
C GLY A 91 2.81 6.35 -16.86
N ASN A 92 2.29 7.54 -16.56
CA ASN A 92 3.09 8.65 -16.05
C ASN A 92 3.28 8.51 -14.52
N PHE A 93 4.50 8.23 -14.08
CA PHE A 93 4.82 8.06 -12.66
C PHE A 93 5.41 9.28 -11.97
N LYS A 94 5.71 10.35 -12.72
CA LYS A 94 6.58 11.45 -12.26
C LYS A 94 6.14 12.00 -10.91
N GLU A 95 4.84 12.21 -10.74
CA GLU A 95 4.26 12.78 -9.53
C GLU A 95 4.14 11.78 -8.38
N PHE A 96 4.08 10.48 -8.68
CA PHE A 96 3.94 9.41 -7.69
C PHE A 96 5.26 8.93 -7.12
N LEU A 97 6.37 9.11 -7.85
CA LEU A 97 7.69 8.58 -7.50
C LEU A 97 8.16 8.94 -6.07
N PRO A 98 8.06 10.19 -5.59
CA PRO A 98 8.51 10.54 -4.23
C PRO A 98 7.77 9.73 -3.16
N PHE A 99 6.46 9.56 -3.32
CA PHE A 99 5.63 8.79 -2.40
C PHE A 99 5.98 7.31 -2.44
N LEU A 100 6.17 6.74 -3.65
CA LEU A 100 6.53 5.34 -3.84
C LEU A 100 7.89 5.02 -3.20
N ILE A 101 8.88 5.89 -3.40
CA ILE A 101 10.21 5.72 -2.79
C ILE A 101 10.09 5.75 -1.26
N LEU A 102 9.35 6.70 -0.70
CA LEU A 102 9.10 6.73 0.74
C LEU A 102 8.43 5.44 1.24
N GLY A 103 7.48 4.92 0.44
CA GLY A 103 6.78 3.67 0.71
C GLY A 103 7.66 2.43 0.86
N GLU A 104 8.84 2.38 0.23
CA GLU A 104 9.81 1.29 0.45
C GLU A 104 10.29 1.23 1.92
N TYR A 105 10.40 2.39 2.57
CA TYR A 105 10.82 2.51 3.97
C TYR A 105 9.67 2.35 4.95
N ILE A 106 8.54 2.99 4.64
CA ILE A 106 7.41 3.02 5.57
C ILE A 106 6.45 1.85 5.40
N HIS A 107 6.56 1.06 4.34
CA HIS A 107 5.59 0.02 3.96
C HIS A 107 4.21 0.59 3.59
N VAL A 108 3.27 -0.25 3.12
CA VAL A 108 1.93 0.17 2.70
C VAL A 108 0.81 -0.77 3.14
N GLY A 109 -0.39 -0.23 3.36
CA GLY A 109 -1.60 -1.03 3.64
C GLY A 109 -1.83 -1.36 5.12
N LYS A 110 -2.58 -2.43 5.37
CA LYS A 110 -3.01 -2.85 6.72
C LYS A 110 -1.95 -3.74 7.38
N GLY A 111 -1.61 -3.41 8.62
CA GLY A 111 -0.70 -4.22 9.45
C GLY A 111 0.78 -3.88 9.29
N THR A 112 1.09 -2.67 8.81
CA THR A 112 2.48 -2.17 8.66
C THR A 112 3.26 -2.19 9.98
N SER A 113 2.62 -1.90 11.12
CA SER A 113 3.23 -2.04 12.45
C SER A 113 3.59 -3.49 12.83
N PHE A 114 3.04 -4.48 12.13
CA PHE A 114 3.42 -5.89 12.25
C PHE A 114 4.42 -6.32 11.15
N GLY A 115 5.03 -5.37 10.45
CA GLY A 115 5.99 -5.63 9.38
C GLY A 115 5.39 -5.98 8.01
N LEU A 116 4.06 -5.94 7.85
CA LEU A 116 3.40 -6.18 6.56
C LEU A 116 3.58 -5.02 5.59
N GLY A 117 3.34 -5.27 4.30
CA GLY A 117 3.32 -4.25 3.27
C GLY A 117 4.69 -3.75 2.79
N LYS A 118 5.77 -4.46 3.09
CA LYS A 118 7.12 -4.08 2.66
C LYS A 118 7.29 -4.43 1.19
N TYR A 119 7.51 -3.40 0.38
CA TYR A 119 7.83 -3.56 -1.04
C TYR A 119 9.20 -2.97 -1.39
N LYS A 120 9.62 -3.22 -2.64
CA LYS A 120 10.78 -2.61 -3.28
C LYS A 120 10.42 -2.21 -4.71
N ILE A 121 11.00 -1.12 -5.19
CA ILE A 121 10.89 -0.70 -6.60
C ILE A 121 12.06 -1.31 -7.36
N LEU A 122 11.76 -2.04 -8.42
CA LEU A 122 12.77 -2.49 -9.38
C LEU A 122 12.90 -1.42 -10.45
N ARG A 123 14.13 -1.00 -10.73
CA ARG A 123 14.46 -0.05 -11.80
C ARG A 123 15.23 -0.86 -12.84
N ASP A 124 14.64 -0.98 -14.03
CA ASP A 124 15.36 -1.43 -15.22
C ASP A 124 15.99 -0.21 -15.92
#